data_AF-A0A1I7KPR0-F1
#
_entry.id   AF-A0A1I7KPR0-F1
#
_cell.length_a   1.000
_cell.length_b   1.000
_cell.length_c   1.000
_cell.angle_alpha   90.00
_cell.angle_beta   90.00
_cell.angle_gamma   90.00
#
_symmetry.space_group_name_H-M   'P 1'
#
loop_
_entity.id
_entity.type
_entity.pdbx_description
1 polymer ?
#
loop_
_entity_poly.entity_id
_entity_poly.type
_entity_poly.pdbx_seq_one_letter_code
_entity_poly.pdbx_strand_id
1 'polypeptide(L)'
;MEQLVIDGRRGQDAPAPPQAREAGAAVVRFVGFSLEDDPVVCGVPGLPGQIVAARSAVPLRREQIGMEVVVVFEGGAPARPIILGVLRRDAGETGVTADADAWPPLQVQVQVDDDRLLISAEREIVLRCGDASLTLTRAGKVLIRGSYILSRSSGYNKIKGAAVDIN
;
A
#
# COMPACT_ATOMS: atom_id res chain seq x y z
N MET A 1 8.18 21.39 -68.50
CA MET A 1 6.89 20.68 -68.39
C MET A 1 7.20 19.30 -67.87
N GLU A 2 7.18 19.14 -66.55
CA GLU A 2 6.05 18.61 -65.72
C GLU A 2 6.29 17.12 -65.45
N GLN A 3 6.82 16.80 -64.27
CA GLN A 3 6.11 16.34 -63.06
C GLN A 3 5.75 14.84 -63.11
N LEU A 4 6.28 14.07 -62.16
CA LEU A 4 5.42 13.29 -61.26
C LEU A 4 6.14 13.00 -59.94
N VAL A 5 5.49 13.47 -58.87
CA VAL A 5 5.80 13.31 -57.46
C VAL A 5 5.02 12.10 -56.93
N ILE A 6 5.65 11.23 -56.15
CA ILE A 6 4.99 10.24 -55.28
C ILE A 6 5.99 9.86 -54.17
N ASP A 7 5.88 10.48 -53.00
CA ASP A 7 5.21 10.00 -51.76
C ASP A 7 6.26 9.45 -50.78
N GLY A 8 6.55 10.07 -49.63
CA GLY A 8 5.56 10.54 -48.66
C GLY A 8 5.39 9.58 -47.49
N ARG A 9 6.41 8.81 -47.08
CA ARG A 9 6.36 8.06 -45.81
C ARG A 9 6.72 8.97 -44.64
N ARG A 10 5.70 9.65 -44.12
CA ARG A 10 5.64 10.16 -42.75
C ARG A 10 5.97 9.02 -41.79
N GLY A 11 7.12 9.09 -41.13
CA GLY A 11 7.29 8.45 -39.85
C GLY A 11 6.26 9.06 -38.90
N GLN A 12 5.23 8.28 -38.56
CA GLN A 12 4.41 8.55 -37.39
C GLN A 12 5.33 8.37 -36.19
N ASP A 13 5.94 9.47 -35.75
CA ASP A 13 6.56 9.55 -34.44
C ASP A 13 5.39 9.49 -33.45
N ALA A 14 5.12 8.28 -32.96
CA ALA A 14 4.17 8.09 -31.88
C ALA A 14 4.65 8.95 -30.69
N PRO A 15 3.77 9.71 -30.02
CA PRO A 15 4.18 10.47 -28.85
C PRO A 15 4.77 9.48 -27.86
N ALA A 16 6.06 9.67 -27.55
CA ALA A 16 6.72 8.92 -26.51
C ALA A 16 5.83 8.96 -25.26
N PRO A 17 5.63 7.83 -24.54
CA PRO A 17 4.89 7.85 -23.28
C PRO A 17 5.49 8.97 -22.43
N PRO A 18 4.65 9.78 -21.74
CA PRO A 18 5.12 10.91 -20.97
C PRO A 18 6.23 10.41 -20.06
N GLN A 19 7.48 10.77 -20.38
CA GLN A 19 8.63 10.43 -19.57
C GLN A 19 8.32 11.05 -18.22
N ALA A 20 8.07 10.20 -17.23
CA ALA A 20 7.71 10.62 -15.89
C ALA A 20 8.83 11.53 -15.40
N ARG A 21 8.62 12.85 -15.52
CA ARG A 21 9.46 13.84 -14.84
C ARG A 21 9.43 13.38 -13.40
N GLU A 22 10.59 13.10 -12.81
CA GLU A 22 10.70 12.72 -11.41
C GLU A 22 9.98 13.79 -10.61
N ALA A 23 8.72 13.51 -10.27
CA ALA A 23 7.86 14.49 -9.70
C ALA A 23 8.38 14.63 -8.27
N GLY A 24 9.05 15.75 -7.98
CA GLY A 24 9.59 16.02 -6.65
C GLY A 24 8.52 16.01 -5.55
N ALA A 25 7.25 16.03 -5.95
CA ALA A 25 6.09 15.77 -5.11
C ALA A 25 5.23 14.62 -5.67
N ALA A 26 4.60 13.87 -4.77
CA ALA A 26 3.64 12.83 -5.09
C ALA A 26 2.41 12.90 -4.19
N VAL A 27 1.29 12.39 -4.67
CA VAL A 27 0.12 12.11 -3.84
C VAL A 27 0.21 10.65 -3.40
N VAL A 28 0.21 10.41 -2.10
CA VAL A 28 0.33 9.09 -1.49
C VAL A 28 -0.73 8.92 -0.41
N ARG A 29 -0.90 7.72 0.14
CA ARG A 29 -1.89 7.47 1.19
C ARG A 29 -1.23 7.51 2.56
N PHE A 30 -1.77 8.29 3.49
CA PHE A 30 -1.39 8.24 4.90
C PHE A 30 -2.04 7.03 5.57
N VAL A 31 -1.24 6.14 6.16
CA VAL A 31 -1.74 4.85 6.71
C VAL A 31 -1.77 4.78 8.22
N GLY A 32 -1.16 5.75 8.92
CA GLY A 32 -1.11 5.77 10.38
C GLY A 32 0.22 6.27 10.92
N PHE A 33 0.52 5.87 12.15
CA PHE A 33 1.78 6.17 12.82
C PHE A 33 2.54 4.88 13.12
N SER A 34 3.87 4.96 13.14
CA SER A 34 4.76 3.86 13.52
C SER A 34 4.77 3.67 15.05
N LEU A 35 5.61 2.76 15.55
CA LEU A 35 5.85 2.63 16.99
C LEU A 35 6.55 3.85 17.61
N GLU A 36 7.24 4.65 16.78
CA GLU A 36 7.99 5.85 17.19
C GLU A 36 7.16 7.13 16.96
N ASP A 37 5.84 7.00 16.77
CA ASP A 37 4.89 8.07 16.43
C ASP A 37 5.21 8.85 15.13
N ASP A 38 6.11 8.32 14.28
CA ASP A 38 6.33 8.86 12.94
C ASP A 38 5.17 8.50 12.00
N PRO A 39 4.69 9.44 11.16
CA PRO A 39 3.65 9.12 10.20
C PRO A 39 4.18 8.15 9.15
N VAL A 40 3.33 7.22 8.72
CA VAL A 40 3.65 6.25 7.68
C VAL A 40 2.74 6.43 6.48
N VAL A 41 3.30 6.22 5.29
CA VAL A 41 2.59 6.35 4.00
C VAL A 41 2.79 5.13 3.12
N CYS A 42 1.87 4.89 2.19
CA CYS A 42 1.99 3.88 1.14
C CYS A 42 1.63 4.43 -0.24
N GLY A 43 2.01 3.71 -1.30
CA GLY A 43 1.80 4.16 -2.68
C GLY A 43 2.84 5.17 -3.16
N VAL A 44 4.03 5.19 -2.52
CA VAL A 44 5.15 6.03 -2.93
C VAL A 44 5.68 5.57 -4.30
N PRO A 45 5.81 6.47 -5.30
CA PRO A 45 6.44 6.14 -6.58
C PRO A 45 7.84 5.54 -6.41
N GLY A 46 8.12 4.44 -7.10
CA GLY A 46 9.38 3.71 -6.97
C GLY A 46 9.46 2.73 -5.78
N LEU A 47 8.45 2.71 -4.89
CA LEU A 47 8.36 1.79 -3.76
C LEU A 47 6.96 1.11 -3.69
N PRO A 48 6.51 0.41 -4.74
CA PRO A 48 5.18 -0.19 -4.78
C PRO A 48 5.01 -1.26 -3.69
N GLY A 49 3.87 -1.23 -3.00
CA GLY A 49 3.54 -2.19 -1.94
C GLY A 49 4.26 -2.00 -0.61
N GLN A 50 5.15 -1.01 -0.50
CA GLN A 50 5.88 -0.72 0.73
C GLN A 50 5.14 0.32 1.59
N ILE A 51 5.28 0.17 2.91
CA ILE A 51 4.91 1.19 3.90
C ILE A 51 6.20 1.91 4.29
N VAL A 52 6.23 3.22 4.12
CA VAL A 52 7.42 4.06 4.29
C VAL A 52 7.16 5.06 5.40
N ALA A 53 8.11 5.16 6.34
CA ALA A 53 8.09 6.22 7.34
C ALA A 53 8.29 7.58 6.65
N ALA A 54 7.49 8.55 7.07
CA ALA A 54 7.50 9.90 6.56
C ALA A 54 7.79 10.87 7.71
N ARG A 55 8.27 12.05 7.36
CA ARG A 55 8.21 13.21 8.26
C ARG A 55 6.99 14.05 7.91
N SER A 56 6.52 14.91 8.80
CA SER A 56 5.42 15.82 8.50
C SER A 56 5.77 17.27 8.81
N ALA A 57 5.42 18.16 7.88
CA ALA A 57 5.44 19.61 8.08
C ALA A 57 4.10 20.13 8.64
N VAL A 58 3.07 19.28 8.72
CA VAL A 58 1.73 19.60 9.21
C VAL A 58 1.32 18.69 10.37
N PRO A 59 0.46 19.14 11.30
CA PRO A 59 -0.10 18.25 12.30
C PRO A 59 -1.01 17.21 11.65
N LEU A 60 -0.75 15.93 11.92
CA LEU A 60 -1.56 14.81 11.46
C LEU A 60 -2.41 14.27 12.61
N ARG A 61 -3.64 13.87 12.31
CA ARG A 61 -4.58 13.32 13.28
C ARG A 61 -5.02 11.92 12.86
N ARG A 62 -5.41 11.09 13.84
CA ARG A 62 -5.81 9.70 13.59
C ARG A 62 -7.05 9.60 12.68
N GLU A 63 -7.92 10.61 12.67
CA GLU A 63 -9.09 10.66 11.77
C GLU A 63 -8.71 10.82 10.30
N GLN A 64 -7.47 11.19 10.01
CA GLN A 64 -6.95 11.37 8.65
C GLN A 64 -6.35 10.08 8.08
N ILE A 65 -6.29 8.99 8.86
CA ILE A 65 -5.81 7.69 8.39
C ILE A 65 -6.63 7.23 7.18
N GLY A 66 -5.93 6.81 6.14
CA GLY A 66 -6.52 6.43 4.85
C GLY A 66 -6.76 7.61 3.91
N MET A 67 -6.58 8.87 4.33
CA MET A 67 -6.65 10.02 3.43
C MET A 67 -5.42 10.12 2.53
N GLU A 68 -5.58 10.82 1.42
CA GLU A 68 -4.46 11.16 0.54
C GLU A 68 -3.72 12.36 1.08
N VAL A 69 -2.40 12.31 0.97
CA VAL A 69 -1.48 13.35 1.42
C VAL A 69 -0.52 13.71 0.30
N VAL A 70 -0.13 14.98 0.25
CA VAL A 70 0.92 15.44 -0.65
C VAL A 70 2.25 15.29 0.07
N VAL A 71 3.19 14.57 -0.55
CA VAL A 71 4.56 14.41 -0.07
C VAL A 71 5.55 15.01 -1.03
N VAL A 72 6.68 15.47 -0.52
CA VAL A 72 7.92 15.70 -1.28
C VAL A 72 9.00 14.74 -0.82
N PHE A 73 10.00 14.50 -1.67
CA PHE A 73 11.09 13.57 -1.36
C PHE A 73 12.36 14.32 -0.97
N GLU A 74 12.83 14.09 0.26
CA GLU A 74 14.05 14.72 0.77
C GLU A 74 15.25 14.29 -0.07
N GLY A 75 15.92 15.26 -0.72
CA GLY A 75 17.01 14.97 -1.66
C GLY A 75 16.60 14.14 -2.88
N GLY A 76 15.31 14.12 -3.22
CA GLY A 76 14.77 13.29 -4.31
C GLY A 76 14.65 11.81 -3.97
N ALA A 77 14.93 11.39 -2.73
CA ALA A 77 14.89 9.98 -2.34
C ALA A 77 13.46 9.51 -2.00
N PRO A 78 12.86 8.56 -2.75
CA PRO A 78 11.50 8.08 -2.48
C PRO A 78 11.32 7.48 -1.08
N ALA A 79 12.37 6.92 -0.51
CA ALA A 79 12.37 6.34 0.84
C ALA A 79 12.35 7.40 1.97
N ARG A 80 12.39 8.69 1.65
CA ARG A 80 12.40 9.80 2.62
C ARG A 80 11.32 10.84 2.32
N PRO A 81 10.03 10.46 2.37
CA PRO A 81 8.93 11.40 2.12
C PRO A 81 8.73 12.38 3.28
N ILE A 82 8.36 13.62 2.94
CA ILE A 82 7.93 14.67 3.87
C ILE A 82 6.51 15.09 3.48
N ILE A 83 5.55 14.88 4.37
CA ILE A 83 4.15 15.25 4.21
C ILE A 83 4.02 16.78 4.32
N LEU A 84 3.48 17.40 3.27
CA LEU A 84 3.22 18.84 3.20
C LEU A 84 1.77 19.21 3.50
N GLY A 85 0.84 18.28 3.32
CA GLY A 85 -0.58 18.54 3.51
C GLY A 85 -1.46 17.31 3.30
N VAL A 86 -2.67 17.36 3.85
CA VAL A 86 -3.71 16.35 3.66
C VAL A 86 -4.68 16.86 2.60
N LEU A 87 -4.90 16.08 1.54
CA LEU A 87 -5.86 16.42 0.51
C LEU A 87 -7.27 16.25 1.06
N ARG A 88 -8.11 17.26 0.82
CA ARG A 88 -9.54 17.16 1.13
C ARG A 88 -10.20 16.34 0.05
N ARG A 89 -11.02 15.37 0.44
CA ARG A 89 -11.91 14.71 -0.50
C ARG A 89 -13.06 15.66 -0.80
N ASP A 90 -13.23 16.04 -2.06
CA ASP A 90 -14.49 16.61 -2.48
C ASP A 90 -15.56 15.52 -2.36
N ALA A 91 -16.71 15.85 -1.78
CA ALA A 91 -17.76 14.89 -1.44
C ALA A 91 -18.48 14.27 -2.66
N GLY A 92 -17.90 14.34 -3.86
CA GLY A 92 -18.53 14.01 -5.13
C GLY A 92 -17.90 12.89 -5.96
N GLU A 93 -16.72 12.36 -5.61
CA GLU A 93 -16.01 11.44 -6.51
C GLU A 93 -16.01 9.98 -6.01
N THR A 94 -17.16 9.33 -6.10
CA THR A 94 -17.26 7.88 -6.26
C THR A 94 -16.90 7.52 -7.71
N GLY A 95 -15.61 7.36 -7.99
CA GLY A 95 -15.11 6.99 -9.32
C GLY A 95 -13.99 5.96 -9.22
N VAL A 96 -14.33 4.74 -8.83
CA VAL A 96 -13.40 3.60 -8.84
C VAL A 96 -13.36 3.04 -10.27
N THR A 97 -12.32 3.35 -11.03
CA THR A 97 -11.84 2.43 -12.07
C THR A 97 -10.89 1.46 -11.38
N ALA A 98 -11.42 0.32 -10.97
CA ALA A 98 -10.65 -0.77 -10.38
C ALA A 98 -9.86 -1.46 -11.49
N ASP A 99 -8.55 -1.20 -11.55
CA ASP A 99 -7.62 -2.12 -12.18
C ASP A 99 -7.65 -3.45 -11.43
N ALA A 100 -7.91 -4.54 -12.14
CA ALA A 100 -8.19 -5.87 -11.59
C ALA A 100 -7.00 -6.56 -10.89
N ASP A 101 -5.83 -5.94 -10.87
CA ASP A 101 -4.63 -6.39 -10.13
C ASP A 101 -4.27 -5.47 -8.95
N ALA A 102 -5.07 -4.43 -8.69
CA ALA A 102 -4.87 -3.57 -7.53
C ALA A 102 -5.42 -4.28 -6.28
N TRP A 103 -4.54 -4.52 -5.31
CA TRP A 103 -4.96 -4.84 -3.95
C TRP A 103 -5.98 -3.79 -3.51
N PRO A 104 -7.22 -4.16 -3.11
CA PRO A 104 -8.20 -3.18 -2.67
C PRO A 104 -7.60 -2.35 -1.52
N PRO A 105 -7.89 -1.04 -1.43
CA PRO A 105 -7.29 -0.18 -0.43
C PRO A 105 -7.54 -0.78 0.94
N LEU A 106 -6.46 -1.29 1.52
CA LEU A 106 -6.48 -1.92 2.83
C LEU A 106 -6.77 -0.79 3.82
N GLN A 107 -8.00 -0.70 4.29
CA GLN A 107 -8.36 0.11 5.45
C GLN A 107 -7.74 -0.58 6.68
N VAL A 108 -6.41 -0.50 6.80
CA VAL A 108 -5.72 -0.95 8.00
C VAL A 108 -5.77 0.17 8.99
N GLN A 109 -6.43 -0.06 10.11
CA GLN A 109 -6.19 0.74 11.30
C GLN A 109 -5.10 0.03 12.10
N VAL A 110 -3.95 0.71 12.22
CA VAL A 110 -2.86 0.30 13.10
C VAL A 110 -2.88 1.21 14.33
N GLN A 111 -3.18 0.64 15.50
CA GLN A 111 -3.00 1.34 16.78
C GLN A 111 -1.82 0.70 17.49
N VAL A 112 -0.87 1.54 17.89
CA VAL A 112 0.26 1.16 18.72
C VAL A 112 0.08 1.81 20.09
N ASP A 113 0.10 0.99 21.13
CA ASP A 113 0.39 1.44 22.50
C ASP A 113 1.77 0.85 22.89
N ASP A 114 2.42 1.33 23.96
CA ASP A 114 3.79 0.93 24.37
C ASP A 114 4.03 -0.59 24.46
N ASP A 115 2.97 -1.40 24.58
CA ASP A 115 3.01 -2.87 24.68
C ASP A 115 2.16 -3.62 23.61
N ARG A 116 1.47 -2.94 22.67
CA ARG A 116 0.49 -3.61 21.78
C ARG A 116 0.36 -3.01 20.39
N LEU A 117 0.39 -3.87 19.37
CA LEU A 117 0.07 -3.57 17.98
C LEU A 117 -1.32 -4.14 17.61
N LEU A 118 -2.27 -3.28 17.25
CA LEU A 118 -3.60 -3.67 16.77
C LEU A 118 -3.70 -3.47 15.25
N ILE A 119 -3.95 -4.54 14.49
CA ILE A 119 -4.17 -4.52 13.03
C ILE A 119 -5.62 -4.94 12.77
N SER A 120 -6.43 -4.07 12.17
CA SER A 120 -7.84 -4.33 11.87
C SER A 120 -8.17 -4.18 10.39
N ALA A 121 -9.10 -5.00 9.88
CA ALA A 121 -9.67 -4.90 8.52
C ALA A 121 -11.11 -5.46 8.50
N GLU A 122 -11.99 -4.93 7.65
CA GLU A 122 -13.40 -5.34 7.57
C GLU A 122 -13.64 -6.73 6.96
N ARG A 123 -12.72 -7.18 6.10
CA ARG A 123 -12.88 -8.41 5.30
C ARG A 123 -11.84 -9.47 5.62
N GLU A 124 -10.56 -9.12 5.53
CA GLU A 124 -9.45 -10.04 5.72
C GLU A 124 -8.14 -9.31 6.03
N ILE A 125 -7.23 -9.99 6.73
CA ILE A 125 -5.84 -9.59 6.93
C ILE A 125 -4.97 -10.71 6.38
N VAL A 126 -4.05 -10.39 5.46
CA VAL A 126 -3.12 -11.36 4.85
C VAL A 126 -1.68 -10.89 5.07
N LEU A 127 -0.89 -11.68 5.79
CA LEU A 127 0.56 -11.49 5.91
C LEU A 127 1.24 -12.48 4.96
N ARG A 128 1.91 -12.00 3.90
CA ARG A 128 2.48 -12.84 2.84
C ARG A 128 3.99 -12.63 2.70
N CYS A 129 4.72 -13.72 2.52
CA CYS A 129 6.14 -13.72 2.16
C CYS A 129 6.39 -14.83 1.14
N GLY A 130 6.56 -14.47 -0.14
CA GLY A 130 6.65 -15.44 -1.23
C GLY A 130 5.41 -16.34 -1.33
N ASP A 131 5.62 -17.65 -1.20
CA ASP A 131 4.57 -18.68 -1.25
C ASP A 131 3.90 -18.97 0.10
N ALA A 132 4.40 -18.37 1.19
CA ALA A 132 3.83 -18.52 2.52
C ALA A 132 2.84 -17.39 2.84
N SER A 133 1.77 -17.72 3.57
CA SER A 133 0.80 -16.75 4.04
C SER A 133 0.15 -17.11 5.38
N LEU A 134 -0.18 -16.08 6.16
CA LEU A 134 -1.09 -16.14 7.31
C LEU A 134 -2.30 -15.25 7.00
N THR A 135 -3.48 -15.83 6.95
CA THR A 135 -4.72 -15.12 6.59
C THR A 135 -5.76 -15.21 7.71
N LEU A 136 -6.21 -14.06 8.22
CA LEU A 136 -7.38 -13.94 9.10
C LEU A 136 -8.58 -13.45 8.29
N THR A 137 -9.71 -14.14 8.38
CA THR A 137 -10.95 -13.78 7.67
C THR A 137 -11.99 -13.16 8.60
N ARG A 138 -12.93 -12.37 8.07
CA ARG A 138 -14.09 -11.85 8.84
C ARG A 138 -14.95 -12.95 9.48
N ALA A 139 -14.90 -14.18 8.96
CA ALA A 139 -15.61 -15.33 9.51
C ALA A 139 -14.88 -15.96 10.72
N GLY A 140 -13.76 -15.39 11.15
CA GLY A 140 -12.96 -15.90 12.27
C GLY A 140 -12.03 -17.06 11.89
N LYS A 141 -11.94 -17.44 10.61
CA LYS A 141 -10.99 -18.46 10.17
C LYS A 141 -9.57 -17.89 10.10
N VAL A 142 -8.61 -18.66 10.62
CA VAL A 142 -7.18 -18.42 10.46
C VAL A 142 -6.61 -19.51 9.55
N LEU A 143 -5.99 -19.11 8.45
CA LEU A 143 -5.36 -20.00 7.48
C LEU A 143 -3.84 -19.80 7.53
N ILE A 144 -3.09 -20.88 7.70
CA ILE A 144 -1.63 -20.87 7.68
C ILE A 144 -1.19 -21.70 6.47
N ARG A 145 -0.46 -21.09 5.54
CA ARG A 145 0.07 -21.74 4.34
C ARG A 145 1.59 -21.58 4.30
N GLY A 146 2.28 -22.69 4.04
CA GLY A 146 3.72 -22.72 3.82
C GLY A 146 4.16 -24.13 3.46
N SER A 147 5.34 -24.27 2.85
CA SER A 147 5.97 -25.57 2.59
C SER A 147 6.45 -26.26 3.87
N TYR A 148 6.63 -25.49 4.94
CA TYR A 148 7.04 -25.98 6.25
C TYR A 148 6.47 -25.09 7.35
N ILE A 149 5.80 -25.68 8.34
CA ILE A 149 5.26 -24.98 9.52
C ILE A 149 5.89 -25.59 10.78
N LEU A 150 6.68 -24.80 11.50
CA LEU A 150 7.23 -25.17 12.80
C LEU A 150 6.43 -24.50 13.92
N SER A 151 5.70 -25.29 14.69
CA SER A 151 5.04 -24.81 15.91
C SER A 151 5.87 -25.23 17.13
N ARG A 152 6.62 -24.28 17.71
CA ARG A 152 7.45 -24.49 18.91
C ARG A 152 6.95 -23.60 20.04
N SER A 153 6.80 -24.17 21.23
CA SER A 153 6.47 -23.45 22.47
C SER A 153 7.40 -23.92 23.58
N SER A 154 7.77 -23.03 24.51
CA SER A 154 8.45 -23.39 25.76
C SER A 154 7.48 -23.94 26.81
N GLY A 155 6.18 -23.72 26.64
CA GLY A 155 5.11 -24.29 27.44
C GLY A 155 4.26 -25.27 26.65
N TYR A 156 2.98 -25.40 27.01
CA TYR A 156 2.06 -26.27 26.27
C TYR A 156 1.65 -25.66 24.94
N ASN A 157 1.62 -26.48 23.89
CA ASN A 157 0.90 -26.19 22.67
C ASN A 157 -0.49 -26.85 22.76
N LYS A 158 -1.54 -26.07 22.99
CA LYS A 158 -2.88 -26.58 23.29
C LYS A 158 -3.78 -26.41 22.07
N ILE A 159 -4.18 -27.54 21.48
CA ILE A 159 -5.12 -27.58 20.37
C ILE A 159 -6.47 -28.07 20.91
N LYS A 160 -7.54 -27.32 20.63
CA LYS A 160 -8.92 -27.66 21.01
C LYS A 160 -9.86 -27.36 19.87
N GLY A 161 -10.80 -28.26 19.62
CA GLY A 161 -11.85 -28.10 18.62
C GLY A 161 -12.90 -29.19 18.79
N ALA A 162 -14.06 -29.00 18.16
CA ALA A 162 -15.07 -30.07 18.07
C ALA A 162 -14.54 -31.30 17.32
N ALA A 163 -13.60 -31.09 16.39
CA ALA A 163 -12.81 -32.11 15.75
C ALA A 163 -11.39 -31.57 15.50
N VAL A 164 -10.40 -32.45 15.56
CA VAL A 164 -9.02 -32.18 15.14
C VAL A 164 -8.65 -33.27 14.15
N ASP A 165 -8.41 -32.87 12.91
CA ASP A 165 -7.98 -33.78 11.84
C ASP A 165 -6.46 -33.67 11.66
N ILE A 166 -5.77 -34.81 11.71
CA ILE A 166 -4.32 -34.91 11.59
C ILE A 166 -4.03 -36.05 10.62
N ASN A 167 -3.34 -35.73 9.54
CA ASN A 167 -2.94 -36.66 8.47
C ASN A 167 -1.44 -36.55 8.25
#